data_AF-A0A7S4CGG0-F1
#
_entry.id   AF-A0A7S4CGG0-F1
#
_cell.length_a   1.000
_cell.length_b   1.000
_cell.length_c   1.000
_cell.angle_alpha   90.00
_cell.angle_beta   90.00
_cell.angle_gamma   90.00
#
_symmetry.space_group_name_H-M   'P 1'
#
loop_
_entity.id
_entity.type
_entity.pdbx_description
1 polymer ?
#
loop_
_entity_poly.entity_id
_entity_poly.type
_entity_poly.pdbx_seq_one_letter_code
_entity_poly.pdbx_strand_id
1 'polypeptide(L)'
;MSDEEISRMRNKVKDMFDHGYSGYMRHAFPHDELQPLTCQGMETWGSYSLTLIDALDTLVVVGEVEEFNKRAKWVWENIQFQKDVNVSVFETNIRVLGGLLTAHLIYEDRIVDPKSVGYTGQLLELAADLGYRLLKAFETATGIPYGTVNLHHGVPKEEIEITSTASGGTFLLEFTMLGRLIGDPVFENTAKRASMGL
;
A
#
# COMPACT_ATOMS: atom_id res chain seq x y z
N MET A 1 -17.17 17.64 24.53
CA MET A 1 -18.11 17.27 23.46
C MET A 1 -19.11 16.30 24.05
N SER A 2 -20.40 16.45 23.76
CA SER A 2 -21.41 15.47 24.16
C SER A 2 -21.35 14.23 23.26
N ASP A 3 -21.92 13.10 23.70
CA ASP A 3 -22.00 11.88 22.89
C ASP A 3 -22.78 12.10 21.58
N GLU A 4 -23.77 12.99 21.61
CA GLU A 4 -24.55 13.40 20.44
C GLU A 4 -23.67 14.17 19.44
N GLU A 5 -22.83 15.10 19.92
CA GLU A 5 -21.88 15.83 19.07
C GLU A 5 -20.85 14.88 18.45
N ILE A 6 -20.32 13.92 19.21
CA ILE A 6 -19.37 12.92 18.72
C ILE A 6 -20.01 12.08 17.62
N SER A 7 -21.24 11.59 17.85
CA SER A 7 -21.97 10.77 16.88
C SER A 7 -22.28 11.54 15.60
N ARG A 8 -22.69 12.81 15.71
CA ARG A 8 -22.92 13.69 14.57
C ARG A 8 -21.65 13.90 13.75
N MET A 9 -20.52 14.15 14.40
CA MET A 9 -19.24 14.36 13.72
C MET A 9 -18.73 13.08 13.06
N ARG A 10 -18.89 11.91 13.70
CA ARG A 10 -18.56 10.60 13.11
C ARG A 10 -19.33 10.37 11.82
N ASN A 11 -20.65 10.58 11.83
CA ASN A 11 -21.48 10.40 10.64
C ASN A 11 -21.08 11.37 9.52
N LYS A 12 -20.76 12.63 9.86
CA LYS A 12 -20.27 13.61 8.89
C LYS A 12 -18.94 13.18 8.24
N VAL A 13 -18.02 12.59 9.01
CA VAL A 13 -16.77 12.04 8.46
C VAL A 13 -17.05 10.87 7.53
N LYS A 14 -17.99 9.97 7.87
CA LYS A 14 -18.42 8.90 6.98
C LYS A 14 -19.00 9.45 5.68
N ASP A 15 -19.90 10.43 5.73
CA ASP A 15 -20.49 11.05 4.54
C ASP A 15 -19.41 11.67 3.62
N MET A 16 -18.37 12.28 4.21
CA MET A 16 -17.24 12.84 3.47
C MET A 16 -16.39 11.75 2.82
N PHE A 17 -16.14 10.64 3.52
CA PHE A 17 -15.47 9.48 2.96
C PHE A 17 -16.27 8.89 1.80
N ASP A 18 -17.56 8.63 2.00
CA ASP A 18 -18.45 8.08 0.98
C ASP A 18 -18.49 8.96 -0.27
N HIS A 19 -18.49 10.29 -0.09
CA HIS A 19 -18.38 11.25 -1.20
C HIS A 19 -17.07 11.10 -1.98
N GLY A 20 -15.93 11.11 -1.29
CA GLY A 20 -14.60 10.99 -1.93
C GLY A 20 -14.40 9.63 -2.60
N TYR A 21 -14.71 8.56 -1.87
CA TYR A 21 -14.57 7.18 -2.32
C TYR A 21 -15.46 6.90 -3.53
N SER A 22 -16.76 7.23 -3.47
CA SER A 22 -17.67 7.02 -4.61
C SER A 22 -17.30 7.88 -5.82
N GLY A 23 -16.75 9.08 -5.60
CA GLY A 23 -16.18 9.92 -6.64
C GLY A 23 -15.02 9.24 -7.36
N TYR A 24 -14.04 8.72 -6.61
CA TYR A 24 -12.92 7.96 -7.15
C TYR A 24 -13.41 6.73 -7.94
N MET A 25 -14.31 5.94 -7.34
CA MET A 25 -14.83 4.72 -7.96
C MET A 25 -15.59 4.99 -9.26
N ARG A 26 -16.21 6.16 -9.40
CA ARG A 26 -16.97 6.54 -10.61
C ARG A 26 -16.11 7.14 -11.71
N HIS A 27 -15.11 7.94 -11.34
CA HIS A 27 -14.42 8.83 -12.27
C HIS A 27 -12.95 8.49 -12.51
N ALA A 28 -12.32 7.70 -11.65
CA ALA A 28 -10.90 7.42 -11.72
C ALA A 28 -10.56 5.93 -11.69
N PHE A 29 -11.31 5.09 -10.98
CA PHE A 29 -11.02 3.66 -10.93
C PHE A 29 -10.95 3.04 -12.35
N PRO A 30 -9.90 2.27 -12.70
CA PRO A 30 -8.84 1.72 -11.83
C PRO A 30 -7.52 2.54 -11.77
N HIS A 31 -7.50 3.78 -12.24
CA HIS A 31 -6.32 4.65 -12.15
C HIS A 31 -5.89 4.90 -10.69
N ASP A 32 -4.63 5.31 -10.51
CA ASP A 32 -4.06 5.54 -9.19
C ASP A 32 -4.81 6.61 -8.39
N GLU A 33 -5.16 7.74 -9.01
CA GLU A 33 -5.73 8.91 -8.33
C GLU A 33 -6.84 9.59 -9.14
N LEU A 34 -7.74 10.32 -8.44
CA LEU A 34 -8.78 11.15 -9.04
C LEU A 34 -8.32 12.61 -9.13
N GLN A 35 -8.52 13.24 -10.29
CA GLN A 35 -8.55 14.69 -10.44
C GLN A 35 -9.98 15.20 -10.22
N PRO A 36 -10.32 15.74 -9.03
CA PRO A 36 -11.71 16.00 -8.67
C PRO A 36 -12.35 17.16 -9.44
N LEU A 37 -11.53 18.09 -9.96
CA LEU A 37 -12.05 19.23 -10.73
C LEU A 37 -12.38 18.86 -12.19
N THR A 38 -11.62 17.94 -12.78
CA THR A 38 -11.80 17.48 -14.16
C THR A 38 -12.58 16.17 -14.24
N CYS A 39 -12.79 15.48 -13.11
CA CYS A 39 -13.39 14.16 -13.02
C CYS A 39 -12.67 13.12 -13.90
N GLN A 40 -11.34 13.17 -13.93
CA GLN A 40 -10.50 12.24 -14.68
C GLN A 40 -9.59 11.46 -13.74
N GLY A 41 -9.35 10.19 -14.06
CA GLY A 41 -8.29 9.42 -13.40
C GLY A 41 -6.91 9.81 -13.92
N MET A 42 -5.90 9.71 -13.06
CA MET A 42 -4.49 9.87 -13.44
C MET A 42 -3.64 8.71 -12.93
N GLU A 43 -2.59 8.40 -13.68
CA GLU A 43 -1.55 7.44 -13.28
C GLU A 43 -0.36 8.22 -12.72
N THR A 44 -0.23 8.23 -11.41
CA THR A 44 0.80 9.03 -10.72
C THR A 44 1.99 8.17 -10.30
N TRP A 45 1.81 6.86 -10.11
CA TRP A 45 2.80 6.03 -9.43
C TRP A 45 3.17 4.77 -10.20
N GLY A 46 2.26 3.80 -10.30
CA GLY A 46 2.59 2.48 -10.87
C GLY A 46 1.40 1.73 -11.44
N SER A 47 0.26 2.40 -11.57
CA SER A 47 -0.97 1.85 -12.15
C SER A 47 -1.41 0.58 -11.45
N TYR A 48 -1.51 0.68 -10.12
CA TYR A 48 -1.96 -0.37 -9.24
C TYR A 48 -3.18 0.04 -8.41
N SER A 49 -3.92 1.05 -8.87
CA SER A 49 -5.13 1.56 -8.20
C SER A 49 -4.82 2.06 -6.80
N LEU A 50 -3.82 2.93 -6.67
CA LEU A 50 -3.28 3.38 -5.39
C LEU A 50 -4.33 3.88 -4.39
N THR A 51 -5.26 4.76 -4.82
CA THR A 51 -6.35 5.25 -3.96
C THR A 51 -7.23 4.10 -3.46
N LEU A 52 -7.44 3.05 -4.27
CA LEU A 52 -8.20 1.89 -3.83
C LEU A 52 -7.47 1.14 -2.72
N ILE A 53 -6.18 0.86 -2.89
CA ILE A 53 -5.37 0.12 -1.92
C ILE A 53 -5.32 0.89 -0.59
N ASP A 54 -5.07 2.19 -0.62
CA ASP A 54 -5.07 3.07 0.57
C ASP A 54 -6.43 3.12 1.28
N ALA A 55 -7.53 2.90 0.57
CA ALA A 55 -8.87 2.99 1.14
C ALA A 55 -9.38 1.65 1.72
N LEU A 56 -8.69 0.52 1.49
CA LEU A 56 -9.21 -0.80 1.87
C LEU A 56 -9.47 -0.93 3.37
N ASP A 57 -8.51 -0.54 4.20
CA ASP A 57 -8.66 -0.60 5.66
C ASP A 57 -9.72 0.38 6.15
N THR A 58 -9.79 1.57 5.54
CA THR A 58 -10.75 2.62 5.89
C THR A 58 -12.18 2.15 5.61
N LEU A 59 -12.43 1.40 4.54
CA LEU A 59 -13.74 0.78 4.27
C LEU A 59 -14.21 -0.04 5.48
N VAL A 60 -13.31 -0.81 6.10
CA VAL A 60 -13.63 -1.60 7.29
C VAL A 60 -13.87 -0.69 8.50
N VAL A 61 -13.04 0.34 8.70
CA VAL A 61 -13.19 1.32 9.79
C VAL A 61 -14.54 2.05 9.73
N VAL A 62 -15.04 2.37 8.53
CA VAL A 62 -16.34 3.04 8.36
C VAL A 62 -17.53 2.07 8.27
N GLY A 63 -17.29 0.76 8.37
CA GLY A 63 -18.32 -0.28 8.40
C GLY A 63 -18.76 -0.82 7.03
N GLU A 64 -18.08 -0.46 5.94
CA GLU A 64 -18.36 -0.87 4.56
C GLU A 64 -17.67 -2.20 4.21
N VAL A 65 -17.95 -3.25 5.00
CA VAL A 65 -17.28 -4.56 4.92
C VAL A 65 -17.53 -5.29 3.59
N GLU A 66 -18.73 -5.17 3.02
CA GLU A 66 -19.05 -5.78 1.72
C GLU A 66 -18.23 -5.17 0.58
N GLU A 67 -18.05 -3.84 0.60
CA GLU A 67 -17.24 -3.14 -0.39
C GLU A 67 -15.75 -3.47 -0.18
N PHE A 68 -15.26 -3.55 1.06
CA PHE A 68 -13.91 -4.06 1.35
C PHE A 68 -13.69 -5.44 0.71
N ASN A 69 -14.58 -6.40 0.98
CA ASN A 69 -14.50 -7.76 0.43
C ASN A 69 -14.41 -7.77 -1.10
N LYS A 70 -15.31 -7.04 -1.75
CA LYS A 70 -15.36 -6.92 -3.21
C LYS A 70 -14.08 -6.30 -3.78
N ARG A 71 -13.55 -5.28 -3.12
CA ARG A 71 -12.40 -4.51 -3.64
C ARG A 71 -11.07 -5.14 -3.33
N ALA A 72 -10.89 -5.70 -2.14
CA ALA A 72 -9.74 -6.52 -1.82
C ALA A 72 -9.63 -7.66 -2.84
N LYS A 73 -10.77 -8.33 -3.16
CA LYS A 73 -10.80 -9.37 -4.18
C LYS A 73 -10.36 -8.87 -5.55
N TRP A 74 -10.90 -7.74 -5.98
CA TRP A 74 -10.49 -7.12 -7.23
C TRP A 74 -8.98 -6.83 -7.23
N VAL A 75 -8.41 -6.32 -6.13
CA VAL A 75 -6.97 -6.04 -6.02
C VAL A 75 -6.15 -7.30 -6.27
N TRP A 76 -6.43 -8.41 -5.58
CA TRP A 76 -5.59 -9.60 -5.77
C TRP A 76 -5.79 -10.36 -7.07
N GLU A 77 -6.92 -10.12 -7.76
CA GLU A 77 -7.19 -10.71 -9.07
C GLU A 77 -6.64 -9.88 -10.24
N ASN A 78 -6.41 -8.57 -10.06
CA ASN A 78 -6.11 -7.64 -11.16
C ASN A 78 -4.77 -6.92 -11.04
N ILE A 79 -4.19 -6.80 -9.85
CA ILE A 79 -2.91 -6.12 -9.65
C ILE A 79 -1.72 -7.08 -9.84
N GLN A 80 -0.72 -6.60 -10.58
CA GLN A 80 0.56 -7.26 -10.78
C GLN A 80 1.68 -6.21 -10.68
N PHE A 81 2.76 -6.52 -9.97
CA PHE A 81 3.90 -5.61 -9.84
C PHE A 81 5.02 -5.90 -10.84
N GLN A 82 4.95 -6.97 -11.62
CA GLN A 82 5.91 -7.19 -12.71
C GLN A 82 5.62 -6.28 -13.91
N LYS A 83 6.01 -5.01 -13.81
CA LYS A 83 5.81 -3.99 -14.84
C LYS A 83 7.08 -3.18 -15.04
N ASP A 84 7.34 -2.78 -16.28
CA ASP A 84 8.40 -1.83 -16.61
C ASP A 84 7.94 -0.41 -16.25
N VAL A 85 8.04 -0.09 -14.96
CA VAL A 85 7.66 1.20 -14.40
C VAL A 85 8.58 1.54 -13.23
N ASN A 86 9.01 2.80 -13.19
CA ASN A 86 9.79 3.36 -12.08
C ASN A 86 8.83 3.84 -11.00
N VAL A 87 9.06 3.41 -9.76
CA VAL A 87 8.24 3.81 -8.61
C VAL A 87 9.11 4.37 -7.50
N SER A 88 8.54 5.27 -6.69
CA SER A 88 9.19 5.74 -5.46
C SER A 88 9.20 4.62 -4.43
N VAL A 89 10.39 4.29 -3.93
CA VAL A 89 10.57 3.20 -2.95
C VAL A 89 9.86 3.52 -1.64
N PHE A 90 9.94 4.79 -1.21
CA PHE A 90 9.30 5.30 0.00
C PHE A 90 7.76 5.26 -0.10
N GLU A 91 7.19 5.86 -1.15
CA GLU A 91 5.73 5.97 -1.29
C GLU A 91 5.10 4.60 -1.53
N THR A 92 5.73 3.75 -2.35
CA THR A 92 5.24 2.40 -2.60
C THR A 92 5.30 1.54 -1.33
N ASN A 93 6.28 1.73 -0.44
CA ASN A 93 6.31 1.05 0.86
C ASN A 93 5.14 1.47 1.75
N ILE A 94 4.98 2.76 2.02
CA ILE A 94 4.00 3.21 3.02
C ILE A 94 2.54 3.11 2.53
N ARG A 95 2.30 3.27 1.23
CA ARG A 95 0.95 3.24 0.65
C ARG A 95 0.55 1.83 0.23
N VAL A 96 1.36 1.20 -0.62
CA VAL A 96 0.98 -0.07 -1.25
C VAL A 96 1.32 -1.26 -0.37
N LEU A 97 2.58 -1.40 0.05
CA LEU A 97 2.96 -2.52 0.91
C LEU A 97 2.23 -2.45 2.25
N GLY A 98 2.17 -1.26 2.87
CA GLY A 98 1.37 -1.00 4.05
C GLY A 98 -0.11 -1.36 3.87
N GLY A 99 -0.77 -0.88 2.82
CA GLY A 99 -2.17 -1.18 2.54
C GLY A 99 -2.46 -2.67 2.31
N LEU A 100 -1.60 -3.37 1.56
CA LEU A 100 -1.71 -4.81 1.33
C LEU A 100 -1.55 -5.62 2.63
N LEU A 101 -0.56 -5.27 3.46
CA LEU A 101 -0.32 -5.92 4.73
C LEU A 101 -1.50 -5.70 5.70
N THR A 102 -2.00 -4.47 5.81
CA THR A 102 -3.17 -4.17 6.65
C THR A 102 -4.41 -4.93 6.17
N ALA A 103 -4.67 -4.97 4.86
CA ALA A 103 -5.79 -5.72 4.31
C ALA A 103 -5.65 -7.23 4.52
N HIS A 104 -4.43 -7.79 4.47
CA HIS A 104 -4.16 -9.17 4.84
C HIS A 104 -4.47 -9.42 6.33
N LEU A 105 -3.99 -8.56 7.23
CA LEU A 105 -4.21 -8.69 8.67
C LEU A 105 -5.69 -8.58 9.05
N ILE A 106 -6.49 -7.77 8.35
CA ILE A 106 -7.95 -7.70 8.55
C ILE A 106 -8.62 -9.07 8.37
N TYR A 107 -8.16 -9.86 7.40
CA TYR A 107 -8.66 -11.22 7.20
C TYR A 107 -8.06 -12.22 8.19
N GLU A 108 -6.75 -12.13 8.46
CA GLU A 108 -6.05 -13.04 9.36
C GLU A 108 -6.59 -12.93 10.81
N ASP A 109 -6.79 -11.70 11.29
CA ASP A 109 -7.34 -11.41 12.62
C ASP A 109 -8.87 -11.61 12.69
N ARG A 110 -9.50 -12.02 11.58
CA ARG A 110 -10.95 -12.28 11.46
C ARG A 110 -11.83 -11.07 11.81
N ILE A 111 -11.32 -9.86 11.55
CA ILE A 111 -12.14 -8.64 11.59
C ILE A 111 -13.22 -8.73 10.50
N VAL A 112 -12.85 -9.28 9.33
CA VAL A 112 -13.77 -9.64 8.25
C VAL A 112 -13.63 -11.15 7.97
N ASP A 113 -14.75 -11.84 7.73
CA ASP A 113 -14.71 -13.29 7.46
C ASP A 113 -14.02 -13.60 6.12
N PRO A 114 -12.82 -14.23 6.12
CA PRO A 114 -12.10 -14.55 4.88
C PRO A 114 -12.83 -15.55 3.99
N LYS A 115 -13.70 -16.41 4.57
CA LYS A 115 -14.44 -17.42 3.81
C LYS A 115 -15.46 -16.81 2.88
N SER A 116 -15.96 -15.60 3.19
CA SER A 116 -16.96 -14.90 2.39
C SER A 116 -16.48 -14.61 0.96
N VAL A 117 -15.16 -14.52 0.76
CA VAL A 117 -14.53 -14.22 -0.53
C VAL A 117 -13.53 -15.29 -0.98
N GLY A 118 -13.36 -16.37 -0.22
CA GLY A 118 -12.38 -17.41 -0.51
C GLY A 118 -10.92 -16.93 -0.33
N TYR A 119 -10.70 -16.02 0.61
CA TYR A 119 -9.37 -15.50 0.90
C TYR A 119 -8.52 -16.55 1.62
N THR A 120 -7.29 -16.74 1.13
CA THR A 120 -6.33 -17.74 1.64
C THR A 120 -4.90 -17.20 1.76
N GLY A 121 -4.69 -15.90 1.57
CA GLY A 121 -3.37 -15.26 1.68
C GLY A 121 -2.92 -14.48 0.44
N GLN A 122 -3.77 -14.32 -0.58
CA GLN A 122 -3.40 -13.72 -1.88
C GLN A 122 -2.84 -12.29 -1.75
N LEU A 123 -3.31 -11.50 -0.78
CA LEU A 123 -2.76 -10.16 -0.53
C LEU A 123 -1.35 -10.22 0.08
N LEU A 124 -1.05 -11.23 0.90
CA LEU A 124 0.29 -11.44 1.44
C LEU A 124 1.27 -11.88 0.34
N GLU A 125 0.81 -12.72 -0.60
CA GLU A 125 1.60 -13.10 -1.78
C GLU A 125 1.97 -11.86 -2.63
N LEU A 126 1.01 -10.95 -2.85
CA LEU A 126 1.26 -9.69 -3.53
C LEU A 126 2.18 -8.75 -2.76
N ALA A 127 2.01 -8.66 -1.44
CA ALA A 127 2.89 -7.89 -0.56
C ALA A 127 4.33 -8.42 -0.62
N ALA A 128 4.51 -9.74 -0.64
CA ALA A 128 5.81 -10.38 -0.78
C ALA A 128 6.45 -10.08 -2.15
N ASP A 129 5.70 -10.24 -3.26
CA ASP A 129 6.20 -9.90 -4.60
C ASP A 129 6.66 -8.43 -4.68
N LEU A 130 5.86 -7.51 -4.16
CA LEU A 130 6.23 -6.10 -4.10
C LEU A 130 7.47 -5.89 -3.24
N GLY A 131 7.52 -6.47 -2.04
CA GLY A 131 8.64 -6.37 -1.12
C GLY A 131 9.95 -6.79 -1.77
N TYR A 132 10.00 -7.94 -2.45
CA TYR A 132 11.21 -8.40 -3.14
C TYR A 132 11.66 -7.45 -4.26
N ARG A 133 10.73 -6.76 -4.92
CA ARG A 133 11.07 -5.74 -5.92
C ARG A 133 11.66 -4.49 -5.27
N LEU A 134 11.10 -4.06 -4.14
CA LEU A 134 11.59 -2.90 -3.38
C LEU A 134 12.96 -3.17 -2.74
N LEU A 135 13.26 -4.41 -2.33
CA LEU A 135 14.56 -4.78 -1.76
C LEU A 135 15.75 -4.43 -2.67
N LYS A 136 15.57 -4.46 -3.99
CA LYS A 136 16.62 -4.08 -4.96
C LYS A 136 17.11 -2.65 -4.76
N ALA A 137 16.28 -1.75 -4.23
CA ALA A 137 16.68 -0.37 -3.96
C ALA A 137 17.72 -0.26 -2.84
N PHE A 138 17.85 -1.27 -1.98
CA PHE A 138 18.78 -1.29 -0.85
C PHE A 138 20.16 -1.86 -1.21
N GLU A 139 20.37 -2.24 -2.48
CA GLU A 139 21.66 -2.71 -3.01
C GLU A 139 22.66 -1.56 -3.21
N THR A 140 22.81 -0.70 -2.19
CA THR A 140 23.81 0.38 -2.13
C THR A 140 24.98 -0.02 -1.24
N ALA A 141 26.09 0.72 -1.32
CA ALA A 141 27.25 0.48 -0.47
C ALA A 141 26.91 0.60 1.04
N THR A 142 26.03 1.55 1.40
CA THR A 142 25.62 1.83 2.78
C THR A 142 24.40 1.04 3.23
N GLY A 143 23.68 0.39 2.31
CA GLY A 143 22.38 -0.23 2.60
C GLY A 143 21.25 0.79 2.78
N ILE A 144 21.48 2.09 2.58
CA ILE A 144 20.44 3.11 2.51
C ILE A 144 19.83 3.07 1.11
N PRO A 145 18.49 3.03 0.95
CA PRO A 145 17.90 2.78 -0.35
C PRO A 145 17.99 3.97 -1.31
N TYR A 146 18.03 3.66 -2.61
CA TYR A 146 17.73 4.62 -3.68
C TYR A 146 16.29 5.15 -3.56
N GLY A 147 16.04 6.36 -4.09
CA GLY A 147 14.70 6.95 -4.09
C GLY A 147 13.71 6.23 -5.01
N THR A 148 14.21 5.62 -6.08
CA THR A 148 13.40 4.98 -7.13
C THR A 148 13.88 3.56 -7.41
N VAL A 149 12.95 2.69 -7.78
CA VAL A 149 13.24 1.37 -8.35
C VAL A 149 12.31 1.09 -9.53
N ASN A 150 12.81 0.45 -10.57
CA ASN A 150 11.97 -0.13 -11.62
C ASN A 150 11.45 -1.49 -11.14
N LEU A 151 10.13 -1.68 -11.17
CA LEU A 151 9.53 -2.90 -10.64
C LEU A 151 9.90 -4.16 -11.43
N HIS A 152 10.30 -4.05 -12.70
CA HIS A 152 10.79 -5.18 -13.49
C HIS A 152 12.33 -5.27 -13.47
N HIS A 153 13.01 -4.16 -13.73
CA HIS A 153 14.45 -4.12 -13.99
C HIS A 153 15.33 -3.85 -12.77
N GLY A 154 14.78 -3.41 -11.63
CA GLY A 154 15.56 -2.96 -10.48
C GLY A 154 15.96 -1.48 -10.58
N VAL A 155 17.06 -1.09 -9.93
CA VAL A 155 17.45 0.32 -9.85
C VAL A 155 17.88 0.86 -11.23
N PRO A 156 17.32 1.99 -11.71
CA PRO A 156 17.77 2.63 -12.95
C PRO A 156 19.24 3.06 -12.87
N LYS A 157 19.99 2.94 -13.98
CA LYS A 157 21.43 3.26 -14.02
C LYS A 157 21.77 4.72 -13.69
N GLU A 158 20.83 5.63 -13.92
CA GLU A 158 21.01 7.08 -13.72
C GLU A 158 20.46 7.56 -12.37
N GLU A 159 20.01 6.63 -11.53
CA GLU A 159 19.52 6.95 -10.19
C GLU A 159 20.67 7.37 -9.27
N ILE A 160 20.38 8.28 -8.34
CA ILE A 160 21.39 8.88 -7.46
C ILE A 160 21.19 8.42 -6.01
N GLU A 161 22.30 8.33 -5.26
CA GLU A 161 22.30 7.91 -3.85
C GLU A 161 21.95 9.05 -2.88
N ILE A 162 21.18 10.05 -3.34
CA ILE A 162 20.72 11.17 -2.51
C ILE A 162 19.31 10.85 -2.05
N THR A 163 19.14 10.62 -0.75
CA THR A 163 17.85 10.36 -0.13
C THR A 163 17.65 11.19 1.13
N SER A 164 16.40 11.43 1.50
CA SER A 164 16.05 12.08 2.76
C SER A 164 16.08 11.05 3.90
N THR A 165 16.18 11.52 5.15
CA THR A 165 16.08 10.64 6.33
C THR A 165 14.74 9.89 6.38
N ALA A 166 13.66 10.52 5.95
CA ALA A 166 12.35 9.86 5.85
C ALA A 166 12.36 8.77 4.77
N SER A 167 12.84 9.10 3.58
CA SER A 167 12.88 8.18 2.42
C SER A 167 13.87 7.04 2.58
N GLY A 168 14.89 7.18 3.44
CA GLY A 168 15.82 6.10 3.79
C GLY A 168 15.43 5.30 5.05
N GLY A 169 14.66 5.89 5.96
CA GLY A 169 14.39 5.31 7.29
C GLY A 169 12.99 4.71 7.49
N THR A 170 12.03 4.97 6.62
CA THR A 170 10.62 4.59 6.81
C THR A 170 10.28 3.26 6.14
N PHE A 171 10.93 2.18 6.61
CA PHE A 171 10.69 0.81 6.14
C PHE A 171 10.57 -0.20 7.27
N LEU A 172 11.05 0.14 8.47
CA LEU A 172 11.20 -0.81 9.56
C LEU A 172 9.87 -1.48 9.92
N LEU A 173 8.75 -0.77 9.86
CA LEU A 173 7.44 -1.32 10.23
C LEU A 173 6.96 -2.34 9.19
N GLU A 174 6.83 -1.94 7.94
CA GLU A 174 6.24 -2.76 6.86
C GLU A 174 7.15 -3.94 6.54
N PHE A 175 8.47 -3.73 6.46
CA PHE A 175 9.42 -4.81 6.16
C PHE A 175 9.53 -5.80 7.31
N THR A 176 9.53 -5.34 8.57
CA THR A 176 9.53 -6.28 9.70
C THR A 176 8.24 -7.09 9.74
N MET A 177 7.08 -6.46 9.49
CA MET A 177 5.80 -7.16 9.43
C MET A 177 5.80 -8.21 8.31
N LEU A 178 6.15 -7.82 7.08
CA LEU A 178 6.23 -8.73 5.95
C LEU A 178 7.16 -9.91 6.24
N GLY A 179 8.39 -9.63 6.69
CA GLY A 179 9.39 -10.65 6.98
C GLY A 179 8.94 -11.66 8.03
N ARG A 180 8.20 -11.21 9.06
CA ARG A 180 7.62 -12.10 10.07
C ARG A 180 6.47 -12.95 9.52
N LEU A 181 5.60 -12.36 8.71
CA LEU A 181 4.45 -13.05 8.12
C LEU A 181 4.87 -14.15 7.14
N ILE A 182 5.93 -13.91 6.36
CA ILE A 182 6.42 -14.89 5.36
C ILE A 182 7.60 -15.74 5.86
N GLY A 183 8.15 -15.42 7.03
CA GLY A 183 9.29 -16.13 7.61
C GLY A 183 10.65 -15.81 6.97
N ASP A 184 10.79 -14.67 6.31
CA ASP A 184 12.05 -14.22 5.67
C ASP A 184 12.65 -13.02 6.41
N PRO A 185 13.78 -13.19 7.13
CA PRO A 185 14.40 -12.12 7.91
C PRO A 185 15.09 -11.06 7.04
N VAL A 186 15.23 -11.25 5.72
CA VAL A 186 15.90 -10.29 4.83
C VAL A 186 15.28 -8.90 4.91
N PHE A 187 13.95 -8.83 5.06
CA PHE A 187 13.20 -7.58 5.13
C PHE A 187 13.52 -6.81 6.41
N GLU A 188 13.36 -7.45 7.58
CA GLU A 188 13.67 -6.85 8.88
C GLU A 188 15.14 -6.42 8.96
N ASN A 189 16.07 -7.26 8.50
CA ASN A 189 17.50 -6.95 8.54
C ASN A 189 17.87 -5.77 7.64
N THR A 190 17.34 -5.73 6.41
CA THR A 190 17.58 -4.65 5.45
C THR A 190 17.08 -3.32 6.00
N ALA A 191 15.83 -3.27 6.48
CA ALA A 191 15.26 -2.04 7.03
C ALA A 191 16.01 -1.55 8.27
N LYS A 192 16.40 -2.45 9.19
CA LYS A 192 17.22 -2.09 10.35
C LYS A 192 18.57 -1.51 9.95
N ARG A 193 19.25 -2.13 8.98
CA ARG A 193 20.55 -1.64 8.51
C ARG A 193 20.43 -0.23 7.96
N ALA A 194 19.44 0.03 7.10
CA ALA A 194 19.16 1.35 6.55
C ALA A 194 18.89 2.38 7.67
N SER A 195 18.08 2.04 8.67
CA SER A 195 17.80 2.92 9.81
C SER A 195 19.01 3.21 10.70
N MET A 196 19.97 2.29 10.79
CA MET A 196 21.20 2.49 11.57
C MET A 196 22.25 3.31 10.81
N GLY A 197 22.18 3.39 9.49
CA GLY A 197 23.15 4.12 8.65
C GLY A 197 24.55 3.52 8.66
N LEU A 198 24.66 2.17 8.71
CA LEU A 198 25.91 1.40 8.81
C LEU A 198 26.35 0.75 7.49
#